data_AF-A0A2P5K4B5-F1
#
_entry.id   AF-A0A2P5K4B5-F1
#
_cell.length_a   1.000
_cell.length_b   1.000
_cell.length_c   1.000
_cell.angle_alpha   90.00
_cell.angle_beta   90.00
_cell.angle_gamma   90.00
#
_symmetry.space_group_name_H-M   'P 1'
#
loop_
_entity.id
_entity.type
_entity.pdbx_description
1 polymer ?
#
loop_
_entity_poly.entity_id
_entity_poly.type
_entity_poly.pdbx_seq_one_letter_code
_entity_poly.pdbx_strand_id
1 'polypeptide(L)'
;MNQKIHIIRLLIIAGLLMGLSQTASAGLELSQKSETFVFVPGTLQDLRTISFAGHDWIVKECDFQVGPGPNFFSGSEDDVWVDDEGLHLTISKQNDKWYCTEVFLDTALGYGNYVFQTNKRVDIIDPMMVLGLFTWDIEAVEQHNREMTIEFARWGNPDENTNAQNVVQPCSECPGCGDNCTRFRVNLTDNNSDLTHYMIWRSGIVEFSTYHGKYIDSVPPASALVHRWTYAGENVPEPGNEIIHFNFWLYGGNAPLSGLGDEVVITDFTWKEPDWKDKWIGPDSDGGTSVTTTELQDTIHHWLEDISIDGNMVSTADLQEIITIWLVG
;
A
#
# COMPACT_ATOMS: atom_id res chain seq x y z
N MET A 1 -35.92 2.62 -13.10
CA MET A 1 -35.32 1.57 -13.95
C MET A 1 -34.07 1.13 -13.21
N ASN A 2 -34.06 -0.14 -12.80
CA ASN A 2 -33.32 -0.76 -11.68
C ASN A 2 -31.83 -0.37 -11.47
N GLN A 3 -31.52 0.17 -10.27
CA GLN A 3 -30.19 0.09 -9.66
C GLN A 3 -29.98 -1.34 -9.12
N LYS A 4 -28.94 -2.02 -9.60
CA LYS A 4 -28.50 -3.32 -9.08
C LYS A 4 -27.66 -3.08 -7.82
N ILE A 5 -28.30 -3.14 -6.66
CA ILE A 5 -27.62 -3.29 -5.36
C ILE A 5 -26.93 -4.67 -5.38
N HIS A 6 -25.60 -4.69 -5.33
CA HIS A 6 -24.84 -5.92 -5.17
C HIS A 6 -24.89 -6.33 -3.69
N ILE A 7 -25.53 -7.47 -3.43
CA ILE A 7 -25.63 -8.07 -2.10
C ILE A 7 -24.32 -8.81 -1.84
N ILE A 8 -23.48 -8.26 -0.96
CA ILE A 8 -22.27 -8.90 -0.44
C ILE A 8 -22.70 -10.14 0.38
N ARG A 9 -22.14 -11.31 0.05
CA ARG A 9 -22.37 -12.57 0.79
C ARG A 9 -21.20 -12.83 1.73
N LEU A 10 -21.48 -12.85 3.03
CA LEU A 10 -20.55 -13.22 4.10
C LEU A 10 -20.10 -14.69 4.00
N LEU A 11 -18.80 -14.92 4.17
CA LEU A 11 -18.22 -16.20 4.58
C LEU A 11 -17.53 -15.97 5.94
N ILE A 12 -18.07 -16.58 7.00
CA ILE A 12 -17.44 -16.61 8.32
C ILE A 12 -16.44 -17.78 8.31
N ILE A 13 -15.14 -17.49 8.33
CA ILE A 13 -14.13 -18.49 8.69
C ILE A 13 -13.80 -18.28 10.16
N ALA A 14 -14.45 -19.07 11.03
CA ALA A 14 -14.04 -19.19 12.42
C ALA A 14 -12.81 -20.10 12.49
N GLY A 15 -11.63 -19.51 12.71
CA GLY A 15 -10.42 -20.26 13.04
C GLY A 15 -10.56 -20.96 14.40
N LEU A 16 -10.92 -22.25 14.39
CA LEU A 16 -10.89 -23.08 15.59
C LEU A 16 -9.44 -23.47 15.91
N LEU A 17 -8.87 -22.93 17.00
CA LEU A 17 -7.66 -23.50 17.59
C LEU A 17 -7.98 -24.89 18.14
N MET A 18 -7.45 -25.94 17.51
CA MET A 18 -7.19 -27.21 18.18
C MET A 18 -5.68 -27.38 18.32
N GLY A 19 -5.23 -27.45 19.57
CA GLY A 19 -3.82 -27.62 19.90
C GLY A 19 -3.30 -28.97 19.43
N LEU A 20 -2.11 -28.94 18.83
CA LEU A 20 -1.19 -30.06 18.81
C LEU A 20 0.21 -29.54 19.15
N SER A 21 0.78 -30.20 20.15
CA SER A 21 2.13 -29.99 20.63
C SER A 21 3.18 -30.47 19.63
N GLN A 22 4.33 -29.82 19.69
CA GLN A 22 5.69 -30.29 19.41
C GLN A 22 6.38 -29.89 18.09
N THR A 23 7.42 -29.08 18.33
CA THR A 23 8.79 -29.07 17.79
C THR A 23 9.13 -27.96 16.81
N ALA A 24 10.11 -27.18 17.26
CA ALA A 24 10.60 -25.96 16.66
C ALA A 24 11.32 -26.22 15.33
N SER A 25 10.92 -25.44 14.33
CA SER A 25 11.78 -24.88 13.30
C SER A 25 11.28 -23.46 13.08
N ALA A 26 12.06 -22.48 13.51
CA ALA A 26 11.74 -21.07 13.37
C ALA A 26 11.84 -20.68 11.89
N GLY A 27 10.71 -20.71 11.19
CA GLY A 27 10.43 -19.83 10.05
C GLY A 27 9.30 -18.92 10.51
N LEU A 28 9.61 -17.68 10.87
CA LEU A 28 8.60 -16.68 11.20
C LEU A 28 7.96 -16.21 9.90
N GLU A 29 6.70 -16.61 9.68
CA GLU A 29 5.84 -16.00 8.68
C GLU A 29 5.59 -14.54 9.13
N LEU A 30 6.26 -13.58 8.49
CA LEU A 30 6.27 -12.18 8.90
C LEU A 30 5.10 -11.35 8.31
N SER A 31 4.21 -11.98 7.55
CA SER A 31 2.94 -11.38 7.12
C SER A 31 1.84 -11.74 8.11
N GLN A 32 1.58 -10.84 9.08
CA GLN A 32 0.33 -10.90 9.83
C GLN A 32 -0.71 -10.12 9.03
N LYS A 33 -1.42 -10.85 8.17
CA LYS A 33 -2.44 -10.33 7.25
C LYS A 33 -3.39 -9.33 7.91
N SER A 34 -3.69 -8.23 7.21
CA SER A 34 -4.72 -7.28 7.62
C SER A 34 -6.09 -7.90 7.42
N GLU A 35 -6.72 -8.39 8.48
CA GLU A 35 -8.11 -8.84 8.40
C GLU A 35 -9.03 -7.62 8.55
N THR A 36 -9.51 -7.08 7.43
CA THR A 36 -10.54 -6.04 7.41
C THR A 36 -11.91 -6.67 7.67
N PHE A 37 -12.24 -6.99 8.93
CA PHE A 37 -13.62 -7.26 9.29
C PHE A 37 -14.27 -5.96 9.77
N VAL A 38 -15.05 -5.33 8.89
CA VAL A 38 -16.17 -4.55 9.36
C VAL A 38 -17.42 -5.38 9.11
N PHE A 39 -18.06 -5.85 10.17
CA PHE A 39 -19.51 -5.80 10.36
C PHE A 39 -19.88 -6.37 11.74
N VAL A 40 -20.00 -5.47 12.72
CA VAL A 40 -21.06 -5.60 13.71
C VAL A 40 -22.39 -5.46 12.94
N PRO A 41 -23.46 -6.24 13.22
CA PRO A 41 -24.73 -6.10 12.53
C PRO A 41 -25.34 -4.70 12.76
N GLY A 42 -25.05 -3.81 11.82
CA GLY A 42 -25.46 -2.42 11.69
C GLY A 42 -24.95 -1.97 10.32
N THR A 43 -25.79 -1.32 9.54
CA THR A 43 -25.52 -0.92 8.15
C THR A 43 -24.18 -0.18 7.98
N LEU A 44 -23.51 -0.29 6.81
CA LEU A 44 -22.33 0.51 6.39
C LEU A 44 -22.50 2.05 6.50
N GLN A 45 -23.62 2.52 7.04
CA GLN A 45 -23.97 3.92 7.21
C GLN A 45 -23.32 4.58 8.43
N ASP A 46 -22.67 3.84 9.33
CA ASP A 46 -22.19 4.39 10.62
C ASP A 46 -20.67 4.36 10.81
N LEU A 47 -19.87 3.99 9.80
CA LEU A 47 -18.42 4.06 9.92
C LEU A 47 -17.93 5.50 9.81
N ARG A 48 -17.10 5.91 10.77
CA ARG A 48 -16.44 7.22 10.73
C ARG A 48 -15.56 7.30 9.48
N THR A 49 -15.68 8.41 8.77
CA THR A 49 -14.89 8.72 7.58
C THR A 49 -14.13 10.02 7.85
N ILE A 50 -12.91 10.11 7.33
CA ILE A 50 -12.05 11.30 7.43
C ILE A 50 -11.59 11.69 6.02
N SER A 51 -11.70 12.98 5.68
CA SER A 51 -11.21 13.49 4.39
C SER A 51 -9.73 13.87 4.50
N PHE A 52 -8.89 13.27 3.67
CA PHE A 52 -7.44 13.50 3.63
C PHE A 52 -6.90 13.34 2.21
N ALA A 53 -6.02 14.26 1.79
CA ALA A 53 -5.36 14.24 0.48
C ALA A 53 -6.32 14.09 -0.73
N GLY A 54 -7.52 14.68 -0.64
CA GLY A 54 -8.53 14.60 -1.70
C GLY A 54 -9.35 13.30 -1.74
N HIS A 55 -9.17 12.42 -0.76
CA HIS A 55 -9.90 11.16 -0.63
C HIS A 55 -10.68 11.10 0.69
N ASP A 56 -11.75 10.31 0.69
CA ASP A 56 -12.51 9.97 1.90
C ASP A 56 -12.03 8.60 2.39
N TRP A 57 -11.51 8.57 3.62
CA TRP A 57 -10.92 7.38 4.24
C TRP A 57 -11.84 6.83 5.32
N ILE A 58 -12.16 5.54 5.23
CA ILE A 58 -12.92 4.84 6.26
C ILE A 58 -11.98 4.50 7.42
N VAL A 59 -12.40 4.82 8.64
CA VAL A 59 -11.65 4.49 9.86
C VAL A 59 -12.05 3.09 10.33
N LYS A 60 -11.05 2.23 10.55
CA LYS A 60 -11.25 0.89 11.14
C LYS A 60 -11.40 1.00 12.65
N GLU A 61 -12.45 0.37 13.19
CA GLU A 61 -12.73 0.33 14.62
C GLU A 61 -13.11 -1.09 15.04
N CYS A 62 -12.40 -1.64 16.02
CA CYS A 62 -12.60 -2.98 16.56
C CYS A 62 -12.21 -3.04 18.04
N ASP A 63 -13.18 -3.33 18.92
CA ASP A 63 -12.98 -3.52 20.37
C ASP A 63 -12.63 -4.97 20.77
N PHE A 64 -12.43 -5.82 19.76
CA PHE A 64 -11.89 -7.18 19.82
C PHE A 64 -10.64 -7.31 18.93
N GLN A 65 -9.86 -8.37 19.14
CA GLN A 65 -8.60 -8.56 18.43
C GLN A 65 -8.84 -8.95 16.97
N VAL A 66 -8.26 -8.19 16.05
CA VAL A 66 -8.27 -8.42 14.59
C VAL A 66 -6.91 -8.12 13.98
N GLY A 67 -6.71 -8.61 12.76
CA GLY A 67 -5.51 -8.40 11.96
C GLY A 67 -5.27 -6.93 11.58
N PRO A 68 -4.03 -6.52 11.25
CA PRO A 68 -2.79 -7.29 11.39
C PRO A 68 -2.49 -7.61 12.86
N GLY A 69 -1.96 -8.81 13.12
CA GLY A 69 -1.76 -9.34 14.47
C GLY A 69 -3.05 -9.50 15.27
N PRO A 70 -2.98 -9.79 16.57
CA PRO A 70 -4.13 -9.72 17.46
C PRO A 70 -4.26 -8.32 18.08
N ASN A 71 -4.65 -7.32 17.28
CA ASN A 71 -4.73 -5.90 17.68
C ASN A 71 -6.15 -5.39 17.90
N PHE A 72 -6.29 -4.37 18.75
CA PHE A 72 -7.51 -3.56 18.86
C PHE A 72 -7.35 -2.30 18.02
N PHE A 73 -8.43 -1.82 17.40
CA PHE A 73 -8.40 -0.62 16.55
C PHE A 73 -9.37 0.43 17.08
N SER A 74 -8.87 1.64 17.31
CA SER A 74 -9.70 2.75 17.78
C SER A 74 -10.23 3.59 16.62
N GLY A 75 -11.52 3.92 16.68
CA GLY A 75 -12.16 4.89 15.79
C GLY A 75 -12.24 6.32 16.37
N SER A 76 -11.66 6.55 17.55
CA SER A 76 -11.78 7.84 18.28
C SER A 76 -11.11 9.01 17.55
N GLU A 77 -11.67 10.21 17.69
CA GLU A 77 -11.07 11.45 17.15
C GLU A 77 -9.75 11.81 17.84
N ASP A 78 -9.52 11.30 19.05
CA ASP A 78 -8.26 11.50 19.79
C ASP A 78 -7.15 10.55 19.33
N ASP A 79 -7.47 9.48 18.60
CA ASP A 79 -6.49 8.46 18.17
C ASP A 79 -6.17 8.57 16.67
N VAL A 80 -7.14 8.98 15.84
CA VAL A 80 -6.97 9.18 14.40
C VAL A 80 -7.74 10.42 13.94
N TRP A 81 -7.01 11.38 13.38
CA TRP A 81 -7.55 12.67 12.96
C TRP A 81 -6.74 13.27 11.81
N VAL A 82 -7.26 14.36 11.23
CA VAL A 82 -6.56 15.18 10.26
C VAL A 82 -6.49 16.61 10.76
N ASP A 83 -5.32 17.22 10.64
CA ASP A 83 -5.11 18.65 10.86
C ASP A 83 -4.18 19.26 9.78
N ASP A 84 -3.61 20.44 10.05
CA ASP A 84 -2.73 21.15 9.12
C ASP A 84 -1.38 20.43 8.88
N GLU A 85 -0.98 19.49 9.73
CA GLU A 85 0.22 18.66 9.56
C GLU A 85 -0.04 17.44 8.67
N GLY A 86 -1.24 16.86 8.71
CA GLY A 86 -1.64 15.72 7.89
C GLY A 86 -2.66 14.81 8.56
N LEU A 87 -2.67 13.54 8.16
CA LEU A 87 -3.40 12.45 8.80
C LEU A 87 -2.52 11.82 9.89
N HIS A 88 -3.05 11.78 11.11
CA HIS A 88 -2.37 11.24 12.29
C HIS A 88 -2.87 9.83 12.56
N LEU A 89 -1.91 8.90 12.71
CA LEU A 89 -2.15 7.53 13.15
C LEU A 89 -1.38 7.31 14.45
N THR A 90 -2.07 6.79 15.46
CA THR A 90 -1.49 6.56 16.78
C THR A 90 -1.55 5.10 17.21
N ILE A 91 -0.66 4.78 18.15
CA ILE A 91 -0.81 3.65 19.05
C ILE A 91 -0.89 4.21 20.46
N SER A 92 -2.02 4.02 21.14
CA SER A 92 -2.30 4.62 22.45
C SER A 92 -2.79 3.59 23.47
N LYS A 93 -2.57 3.85 24.77
CA LYS A 93 -3.01 2.95 25.84
C LYS A 93 -4.27 3.51 26.52
N GLN A 94 -5.34 2.73 26.52
CA GLN A 94 -6.64 3.08 27.11
C GLN A 94 -7.14 1.92 28.00
N ASN A 95 -7.41 2.19 29.27
CA ASN A 95 -7.94 1.19 30.23
C ASN A 95 -7.19 -0.15 30.20
N ASP A 96 -5.85 -0.09 30.25
CA ASP A 96 -4.93 -1.24 30.20
C ASP A 96 -4.88 -2.02 28.88
N LYS A 97 -5.53 -1.53 27.82
CA LYS A 97 -5.41 -2.06 26.46
C LYS A 97 -4.65 -1.09 25.56
N TRP A 98 -3.93 -1.63 24.60
CA TRP A 98 -3.33 -0.86 23.52
C TRP A 98 -4.26 -0.87 22.32
N TYR A 99 -4.48 0.31 21.76
CA TYR A 99 -5.25 0.52 20.55
C TYR A 99 -4.32 1.01 19.44
N CYS A 100 -4.50 0.41 18.27
CA CYS A 100 -3.87 0.77 17.02
C CYS A 100 -4.85 1.61 16.19
N THR A 101 -4.38 2.14 15.07
CA THR A 101 -5.22 2.89 14.13
C THR A 101 -4.98 2.42 12.71
N GLU A 102 -6.06 2.43 11.92
CA GLU A 102 -6.01 2.06 10.51
C GLU A 102 -7.12 2.81 9.77
N VAL A 103 -6.78 3.30 8.58
CA VAL A 103 -7.73 3.87 7.63
C VAL A 103 -7.57 3.21 6.28
N PHE A 104 -8.64 3.15 5.51
CA PHE A 104 -8.60 2.57 4.17
C PHE A 104 -9.55 3.28 3.21
N LEU A 105 -9.23 3.24 1.92
CA LEU A 105 -10.11 3.72 0.86
C LEU A 105 -11.24 2.72 0.62
N ASP A 106 -12.39 3.18 0.13
CA ASP A 106 -13.50 2.31 -0.27
C ASP A 106 -13.48 1.97 -1.77
N THR A 107 -12.48 2.45 -2.49
CA THR A 107 -12.38 2.38 -3.95
C THR A 107 -11.00 1.87 -4.35
N ALA A 108 -10.98 0.90 -5.26
CA ALA A 108 -9.77 0.38 -5.85
C ALA A 108 -9.21 1.36 -6.89
N LEU A 109 -7.88 1.51 -6.90
CA LEU A 109 -7.17 2.47 -7.75
C LEU A 109 -6.44 1.79 -8.92
N GLY A 110 -6.03 0.53 -8.80
CA GLY A 110 -5.38 -0.23 -9.88
C GLY A 110 -4.00 0.30 -10.27
N TYR A 111 -3.56 0.04 -11.50
CA TYR A 111 -2.26 0.51 -11.97
C TYR A 111 -2.10 2.03 -11.80
N GLY A 112 -0.87 2.48 -11.55
CA GLY A 112 -0.59 3.90 -11.40
C GLY A 112 0.64 4.23 -10.59
N ASN A 113 0.80 5.53 -10.35
CA ASN A 113 1.88 6.11 -9.56
C ASN A 113 1.32 6.49 -8.20
N TYR A 114 1.61 5.66 -7.20
CA TYR A 114 1.26 5.93 -5.80
C TYR A 114 2.41 6.69 -5.15
N VAL A 115 2.08 7.83 -4.54
CA VAL A 115 3.03 8.69 -3.83
C VAL A 115 2.50 8.90 -2.42
N PHE A 116 3.29 8.50 -1.43
CA PHE A 116 2.98 8.68 -0.02
C PHE A 116 4.01 9.63 0.59
N GLN A 117 3.57 10.55 1.44
CA GLN A 117 4.48 11.39 2.22
C GLN A 117 4.30 11.15 3.71
N THR A 118 5.41 10.94 4.40
CA THR A 118 5.43 10.76 5.86
C THR A 118 6.29 11.83 6.51
N ASN A 119 5.97 12.16 7.76
CA ASN A 119 6.74 13.05 8.61
C ASN A 119 6.97 12.38 9.98
N LYS A 120 7.56 13.10 10.93
CA LYS A 120 8.02 12.61 12.24
C LYS A 120 9.15 11.56 12.09
N ARG A 121 9.46 10.90 13.20
CA ARG A 121 10.62 10.02 13.36
C ARG A 121 10.26 8.55 13.10
N VAL A 122 9.70 8.28 11.91
CA VAL A 122 9.36 6.91 11.47
C VAL A 122 10.56 5.95 11.48
N ASP A 123 11.79 6.46 11.48
CA ASP A 123 13.03 5.70 11.57
C ASP A 123 13.32 5.12 12.97
N ILE A 124 12.68 5.62 14.03
CA ILE A 124 12.91 5.22 15.42
C ILE A 124 11.61 4.89 16.19
N ILE A 125 10.54 4.51 15.50
CA ILE A 125 9.36 3.92 16.15
C ILE A 125 9.77 2.71 16.99
N ASP A 126 8.99 2.42 18.05
CA ASP A 126 9.26 1.31 18.97
C ASP A 126 9.40 -0.01 18.20
N PRO A 127 10.31 -0.93 18.58
CA PRO A 127 10.50 -2.16 17.84
C PRO A 127 9.25 -3.04 17.70
N MET A 128 8.27 -2.92 18.59
CA MET A 128 6.99 -3.62 18.49
C MET A 128 5.96 -2.91 17.62
N MET A 129 6.25 -1.72 17.11
CA MET A 129 5.33 -0.96 16.25
C MET A 129 5.68 -1.14 14.78
N VAL A 130 4.64 -1.09 13.94
CA VAL A 130 4.73 -1.22 12.49
C VAL A 130 3.84 -0.17 11.85
N LEU A 131 4.42 0.68 11.00
CA LEU A 131 3.67 1.53 10.09
C LEU A 131 3.61 0.84 8.73
N GLY A 132 2.42 0.66 8.18
CA GLY A 132 2.19 0.08 6.85
C GLY A 132 1.44 1.03 5.91
N LEU A 133 1.91 1.13 4.67
CA LEU A 133 1.27 1.83 3.55
C LEU A 133 1.13 0.84 2.39
N PHE A 134 -0.09 0.39 2.09
CA PHE A 134 -0.24 -0.83 1.29
C PHE A 134 -1.54 -0.97 0.52
N THR A 135 -1.51 -1.81 -0.51
CA THR A 135 -2.71 -2.33 -1.18
C THR A 135 -3.22 -3.57 -0.47
N TRP A 136 -4.53 -3.76 -0.43
CA TRP A 136 -5.13 -4.98 0.11
C TRP A 136 -6.47 -5.29 -0.52
N ASP A 137 -6.62 -6.53 -0.97
CA ASP A 137 -7.86 -7.10 -1.46
C ASP A 137 -8.29 -8.26 -0.55
N ILE A 138 -9.41 -8.05 0.16
CA ILE A 138 -9.95 -9.02 1.10
C ILE A 138 -10.41 -10.33 0.44
N GLU A 139 -10.81 -10.29 -0.83
CA GLU A 139 -11.33 -11.45 -1.56
C GLU A 139 -10.21 -12.22 -2.28
N ALA A 140 -9.05 -11.59 -2.51
CA ALA A 140 -7.96 -12.15 -3.31
C ALA A 140 -6.93 -12.96 -2.51
N VAL A 141 -7.37 -13.77 -1.54
CA VAL A 141 -6.47 -14.55 -0.65
C VAL A 141 -5.47 -15.43 -1.43
N GLU A 142 -5.92 -16.05 -2.52
CA GLU A 142 -5.11 -16.91 -3.39
C GLU A 142 -4.11 -16.12 -4.26
N GLN A 143 -4.27 -14.79 -4.35
CA GLN A 143 -3.33 -13.86 -5.00
C GLN A 143 -2.58 -13.04 -3.94
N HIS A 144 -2.39 -13.64 -2.77
CA HIS A 144 -1.73 -13.00 -1.63
C HIS A 144 -2.33 -11.63 -1.29
N ASN A 145 -3.66 -11.54 -1.40
CA ASN A 145 -4.44 -10.34 -1.13
C ASN A 145 -4.04 -9.13 -2.00
N ARG A 146 -3.35 -9.36 -3.13
CA ARG A 146 -2.80 -8.31 -4.00
C ARG A 146 -1.97 -7.28 -3.21
N GLU A 147 -1.25 -7.76 -2.20
CA GLU A 147 -0.62 -6.90 -1.22
C GLU A 147 0.78 -6.46 -1.67
N MET A 148 0.93 -5.15 -1.83
CA MET A 148 2.19 -4.45 -2.06
C MET A 148 2.34 -3.37 -0.98
N THR A 149 3.49 -3.36 -0.30
CA THR A 149 3.58 -2.71 1.02
C THR A 149 4.88 -1.93 1.14
N ILE A 150 4.78 -0.72 1.72
CA ILE A 150 5.90 0.04 2.26
C ILE A 150 5.73 0.03 3.77
N GLU A 151 6.70 -0.51 4.50
CA GLU A 151 6.61 -0.65 5.96
C GLU A 151 7.80 -0.05 6.67
N PHE A 152 7.54 0.51 7.86
CA PHE A 152 8.56 0.82 8.86
C PHE A 152 8.37 -0.10 10.05
N ALA A 153 9.42 -0.88 10.37
CA ALA A 153 9.37 -1.86 11.44
C ALA A 153 10.76 -2.42 11.78
N ARG A 154 10.93 -2.77 13.07
CA ARG A 154 12.02 -3.63 13.55
C ARG A 154 11.56 -5.03 13.96
N TRP A 155 10.28 -5.35 13.77
CA TRP A 155 9.72 -6.70 13.96
C TRP A 155 10.03 -7.31 15.35
N GLY A 156 9.92 -6.48 16.38
CA GLY A 156 10.18 -6.82 17.76
C GLY A 156 11.66 -6.94 18.16
N ASN A 157 12.59 -6.73 17.23
CA ASN A 157 14.03 -6.84 17.48
C ASN A 157 14.67 -5.44 17.65
N PRO A 158 14.97 -4.97 18.87
CA PRO A 158 15.61 -3.67 19.08
C PRO A 158 16.97 -3.54 18.39
N ASP A 159 17.68 -4.66 18.21
CA ASP A 159 19.02 -4.70 17.61
C ASP A 159 18.99 -4.84 16.07
N GLU A 160 17.81 -4.83 15.46
CA GLU A 160 17.68 -4.89 13.99
C GLU A 160 18.32 -3.64 13.34
N ASN A 161 19.17 -3.86 12.34
CA ASN A 161 19.92 -2.77 11.70
C ASN A 161 19.10 -2.00 10.67
N THR A 162 18.09 -2.65 10.11
CA THR A 162 17.13 -2.06 9.17
C THR A 162 15.85 -1.64 9.88
N ASN A 163 15.13 -0.66 9.36
CA ASN A 163 13.91 -0.16 10.00
C ASN A 163 12.78 0.08 9.00
N ALA A 164 13.00 -0.26 7.72
CA ALA A 164 11.99 -0.16 6.69
C ALA A 164 12.11 -1.30 5.69
N GLN A 165 11.02 -1.59 4.96
CA GLN A 165 10.99 -2.57 3.89
C GLN A 165 9.98 -2.24 2.79
N ASN A 166 10.24 -2.77 1.60
CA ASN A 166 9.27 -2.88 0.52
C ASN A 166 8.95 -4.35 0.30
N VAL A 167 7.67 -4.65 0.09
CA VAL A 167 7.16 -6.03 -0.01
C VAL A 167 6.18 -6.13 -1.17
N VAL A 168 6.26 -7.23 -1.90
CA VAL A 168 5.19 -7.77 -2.73
C VAL A 168 4.90 -9.16 -2.16
N GLN A 169 3.70 -9.40 -1.64
CA GLN A 169 3.44 -10.69 -1.02
C GLN A 169 3.47 -11.83 -2.05
N PRO A 170 3.99 -13.02 -1.69
CA PRO A 170 4.47 -13.40 -0.36
C PRO A 170 5.93 -13.01 -0.09
N CYS A 171 6.25 -12.58 1.14
CA CYS A 171 7.63 -12.39 1.62
C CYS A 171 7.92 -13.31 2.81
N SER A 172 8.85 -14.25 2.63
CA SER A 172 9.13 -15.34 3.60
C SER A 172 10.53 -15.28 4.23
N GLU A 173 11.43 -14.39 3.79
CA GLU A 173 12.86 -14.46 4.11
C GLU A 173 13.38 -13.35 5.08
N CYS A 174 12.54 -12.81 5.95
CA CYS A 174 12.98 -11.76 6.89
C CYS A 174 13.41 -12.31 8.28
N PRO A 175 14.42 -11.71 8.97
CA PRO A 175 15.18 -10.52 8.59
C PRO A 175 16.44 -10.83 7.74
N GLY A 176 16.55 -10.16 6.58
CA GLY A 176 17.66 -10.26 5.62
C GLY A 176 17.24 -10.31 4.15
N CYS A 177 16.00 -10.76 3.90
CA CYS A 177 15.13 -10.77 2.71
C CYS A 177 15.68 -11.23 1.34
N GLY A 178 14.82 -11.94 0.61
CA GLY A 178 14.94 -12.40 -0.78
C GLY A 178 13.58 -12.39 -1.48
N ASP A 179 13.46 -13.16 -2.56
CA ASP A 179 12.38 -13.33 -3.55
C ASP A 179 11.49 -12.11 -3.87
N ASN A 180 10.66 -11.62 -2.94
CA ASN A 180 9.69 -10.54 -3.21
C ASN A 180 9.70 -9.41 -2.15
N CYS A 181 10.80 -9.23 -1.42
CA CYS A 181 10.92 -8.11 -0.47
C CYS A 181 12.36 -7.64 -0.30
N THR A 182 12.51 -6.41 0.18
CA THR A 182 13.80 -5.83 0.49
C THR A 182 13.74 -4.96 1.75
N ARG A 183 14.77 -5.03 2.57
CA ARG A 183 14.92 -4.26 3.82
C ARG A 183 15.99 -3.21 3.63
N PHE A 184 15.75 -2.04 4.18
CA PHE A 184 16.66 -0.92 4.12
C PHE A 184 16.63 -0.11 5.42
N ARG A 185 17.55 0.85 5.52
CA ARG A 185 17.68 1.71 6.66
C ARG A 185 17.38 3.15 6.28
N VAL A 186 16.42 3.74 6.96
CA VAL A 186 16.13 5.16 6.99
C VAL A 186 16.82 5.77 8.21
N ASN A 187 17.40 6.96 8.08
CA ASN A 187 17.87 7.74 9.23
C ASN A 187 17.36 9.17 9.08
N LEU A 188 16.60 9.65 10.05
CA LEU A 188 16.07 11.01 10.07
C LEU A 188 16.76 11.81 11.17
N THR A 189 16.91 13.11 10.95
CA THR A 189 17.66 13.99 11.86
C THR A 189 16.79 14.62 12.93
N ASP A 190 15.51 14.82 12.64
CA ASP A 190 14.56 15.50 13.52
C ASP A 190 13.11 15.14 13.18
N ASN A 191 12.17 15.64 14.00
CA ASN A 191 10.74 15.38 13.84
C ASN A 191 10.11 16.11 12.64
N ASN A 192 10.84 16.95 11.92
CA ASN A 192 10.35 17.67 10.75
C ASN A 192 10.92 17.10 9.44
N SER A 193 11.56 15.92 9.52
CA SER A 193 12.19 15.27 8.39
C SER A 193 11.14 14.51 7.57
N ASP A 194 10.76 15.07 6.43
CA ASP A 194 9.84 14.41 5.51
C ASP A 194 10.49 13.27 4.72
N LEU A 195 9.69 12.27 4.38
CA LEU A 195 10.00 11.28 3.36
C LEU A 195 8.93 11.27 2.28
N THR A 196 9.36 11.07 1.05
CA THR A 196 8.46 10.74 -0.06
C THR A 196 8.73 9.30 -0.49
N HIS A 197 7.67 8.50 -0.56
CA HIS A 197 7.67 7.13 -1.00
C HIS A 197 6.89 7.01 -2.30
N TYR A 198 7.49 6.35 -3.29
CA TYR A 198 6.85 6.00 -4.55
C TYR A 198 6.63 4.50 -4.59
N MET A 199 5.45 4.10 -5.05
CA MET A 199 5.14 2.76 -5.53
C MET A 199 4.52 2.93 -6.92
N ILE A 200 5.31 2.64 -7.95
CA ILE A 200 4.90 2.73 -9.35
C ILE A 200 4.52 1.32 -9.78
N TRP A 201 3.22 1.09 -9.96
CA TRP A 201 2.69 -0.22 -10.31
C TRP A 201 2.20 -0.23 -11.76
N ARG A 202 2.66 -1.24 -12.49
CA ARG A 202 2.37 -1.51 -13.89
C ARG A 202 2.20 -3.02 -14.08
N SER A 203 1.73 -3.46 -15.24
CA SER A 203 1.63 -4.89 -15.52
C SER A 203 3.01 -5.54 -15.48
N GLY A 204 3.12 -6.62 -14.70
CA GLY A 204 4.34 -7.39 -14.51
C GLY A 204 5.50 -6.69 -13.80
N ILE A 205 5.36 -5.44 -13.34
CA ILE A 205 6.42 -4.73 -12.62
C ILE A 205 5.90 -3.74 -11.57
N VAL A 206 6.59 -3.68 -10.43
CA VAL A 206 6.41 -2.62 -9.44
C VAL A 206 7.77 -2.03 -9.04
N GLU A 207 7.84 -0.70 -9.02
CA GLU A 207 9.02 0.04 -8.58
C GLU A 207 8.74 0.81 -7.31
N PHE A 208 9.56 0.57 -6.30
CA PHE A 208 9.56 1.31 -5.05
C PHE A 208 10.74 2.26 -4.98
N SER A 209 10.51 3.46 -4.46
CA SER A 209 11.62 4.32 -4.05
C SER A 209 11.26 5.23 -2.90
N THR A 210 12.24 5.55 -2.06
CA THR A 210 12.09 6.44 -0.92
C THR A 210 13.14 7.55 -0.99
N TYR A 211 12.73 8.79 -0.76
CA TYR A 211 13.58 9.97 -0.76
C TYR A 211 13.38 10.82 0.49
N HIS A 212 14.43 11.50 0.93
CA HIS A 212 14.33 12.58 1.92
C HIS A 212 13.71 13.84 1.32
N GLY A 213 12.66 14.38 1.95
CA GLY A 213 11.94 15.58 1.52
C GLY A 213 10.57 15.30 0.92
N LYS A 214 9.89 16.37 0.47
CA LYS A 214 8.56 16.34 -0.13
C LYS A 214 8.61 16.48 -1.65
N TYR A 215 8.13 15.48 -2.37
CA TYR A 215 8.08 15.45 -3.83
C TYR A 215 6.75 14.85 -4.35
N ILE A 216 5.79 15.69 -4.76
CA ILE A 216 4.53 15.22 -5.40
C ILE A 216 4.53 15.51 -6.91
N ASP A 217 4.99 16.70 -7.29
CA ASP A 217 5.03 17.19 -8.68
C ASP A 217 6.43 17.60 -9.13
N SER A 218 7.46 17.09 -8.47
CA SER A 218 8.85 17.38 -8.83
C SER A 218 9.69 16.12 -8.82
N VAL A 219 10.71 16.11 -9.66
CA VAL A 219 11.68 15.00 -9.73
C VAL A 219 12.60 15.11 -8.51
N PRO A 220 12.63 14.10 -7.62
CA PRO A 220 13.56 14.10 -6.51
C PRO A 220 15.02 14.13 -7.00
N PRO A 221 15.92 14.90 -6.37
CA PRO A 221 17.33 14.87 -6.70
C PRO A 221 17.94 13.54 -6.28
N ALA A 222 18.93 13.05 -7.04
CA ALA A 222 19.62 11.80 -6.72
C ALA A 222 20.26 11.80 -5.31
N SER A 223 20.65 12.97 -4.79
CA SER A 223 21.21 13.10 -3.43
C SER A 223 20.19 12.87 -2.31
N ALA A 224 18.89 12.92 -2.61
CA ALA A 224 17.82 12.65 -1.64
C ALA A 224 17.45 11.15 -1.59
N LEU A 225 17.95 10.32 -2.50
CA LEU A 225 17.59 8.91 -2.58
C LEU A 225 18.04 8.15 -1.32
N VAL A 226 17.09 7.51 -0.65
CA VAL A 226 17.33 6.62 0.49
C VAL A 226 17.41 5.17 0.02
N HIS A 227 16.42 4.74 -0.78
CA HIS A 227 16.31 3.37 -1.24
C HIS A 227 15.52 3.31 -2.55
N ARG A 228 15.85 2.35 -3.41
CA ARG A 228 15.09 2.00 -4.61
C ARG A 228 15.14 0.49 -4.81
N TRP A 229 14.00 -0.08 -5.18
CA TRP A 229 13.87 -1.49 -5.50
C TRP A 229 12.82 -1.70 -6.58
N THR A 230 13.11 -2.60 -7.50
CA THR A 230 12.21 -2.97 -8.60
C THR A 230 11.96 -4.46 -8.52
N TYR A 231 10.69 -4.85 -8.59
CA TYR A 231 10.27 -6.23 -8.61
C TYR A 231 9.45 -6.51 -9.87
N ALA A 232 9.90 -7.50 -10.66
CA ALA A 232 9.28 -7.94 -11.91
C ALA A 232 9.10 -9.47 -11.94
N GLY A 233 8.76 -10.04 -10.78
CA GLY A 233 8.55 -11.48 -10.62
C GLY A 233 7.08 -11.88 -10.80
N GLU A 234 6.81 -13.19 -10.77
CA GLU A 234 5.48 -13.76 -11.04
C GLU A 234 4.39 -13.33 -10.02
N ASN A 235 4.80 -12.79 -8.86
CA ASN A 235 3.87 -12.34 -7.82
C ASN A 235 3.48 -10.85 -7.93
N VAL A 236 3.87 -10.14 -9.00
CA VAL A 236 3.31 -8.81 -9.24
C VAL A 236 1.80 -8.97 -9.45
N PRO A 237 0.93 -8.38 -8.61
CA PRO A 237 -0.49 -8.57 -8.75
C PRO A 237 -1.01 -7.84 -10.00
N GLU A 238 -2.09 -8.38 -10.56
CA GLU A 238 -2.95 -7.65 -11.49
C GLU A 238 -4.03 -6.90 -10.71
N PRO A 239 -4.46 -5.70 -11.16
CA PRO A 239 -5.55 -4.95 -10.57
C PRO A 239 -6.84 -5.76 -10.42
N GLY A 240 -7.51 -5.51 -9.30
CA GLY A 240 -8.75 -6.15 -8.88
C GLY A 240 -9.54 -5.23 -7.97
N ASN A 241 -9.85 -5.70 -6.77
CA ASN A 241 -10.59 -4.93 -5.76
C ASN A 241 -9.66 -4.45 -4.63
N GLU A 242 -8.35 -4.39 -4.86
CA GLU A 242 -7.40 -3.88 -3.88
C GLU A 242 -7.62 -2.40 -3.59
N ILE A 243 -7.72 -2.08 -2.31
CA ILE A 243 -7.86 -0.71 -1.81
C ILE A 243 -6.60 -0.33 -1.04
N ILE A 244 -6.36 0.97 -0.90
CA ILE A 244 -5.21 1.46 -0.12
C ILE A 244 -5.56 1.51 1.36
N HIS A 245 -4.64 1.03 2.18
CA HIS A 245 -4.69 1.06 3.63
C HIS A 245 -3.46 1.80 4.19
N PHE A 246 -3.69 2.57 5.25
CA PHE A 246 -2.65 3.05 6.16
C PHE A 246 -2.93 2.50 7.54
N ASN A 247 -1.93 1.88 8.18
CA ASN A 247 -2.07 1.43 9.56
C ASN A 247 -0.84 1.73 10.39
N PHE A 248 -1.07 1.87 11.69
CA PHE A 248 -0.02 1.89 12.70
C PHE A 248 -0.39 0.91 13.82
N TRP A 249 0.32 -0.21 13.87
CA TRP A 249 -0.10 -1.40 14.63
C TRP A 249 1.03 -2.07 15.42
N LEU A 250 0.65 -2.97 16.34
CA LEU A 250 1.61 -3.69 17.19
C LEU A 250 1.90 -5.10 16.68
N TYR A 251 3.18 -5.40 16.49
CA TYR A 251 3.67 -6.70 16.07
C TYR A 251 3.27 -7.80 17.06
N GLY A 252 2.47 -8.76 16.59
CA GLY A 252 1.90 -9.81 17.44
C GLY A 252 0.97 -9.31 18.54
N GLY A 253 0.47 -8.08 18.45
CA GLY A 253 -0.37 -7.44 19.48
C GLY A 253 0.36 -7.20 20.80
N ASN A 254 1.69 -7.28 20.81
CA ASN A 254 2.50 -7.09 22.00
C ASN A 254 2.64 -5.61 22.32
N ALA A 255 2.64 -5.26 23.61
CA ALA A 255 2.85 -3.89 24.05
C ALA A 255 4.21 -3.34 23.54
N PRO A 256 4.32 -2.01 23.29
CA PRO A 256 5.58 -1.34 23.02
C PRO A 256 6.66 -1.69 24.04
N LEU A 257 7.90 -1.92 23.61
CA LEU A 257 9.02 -2.22 24.51
C LEU A 257 9.32 -1.06 25.46
N SER A 258 9.14 0.17 24.98
CA SER A 258 9.25 1.40 25.76
C SER A 258 8.13 1.57 26.80
N GLY A 259 7.01 0.85 26.64
CA GLY A 259 5.79 1.05 27.41
C GLY A 259 5.03 2.36 27.08
N LEU A 260 5.44 3.05 26.02
CA LEU A 260 4.83 4.30 25.56
C LEU A 260 4.16 4.11 24.20
N GLY A 261 3.10 4.87 23.98
CA GLY A 261 2.49 5.02 22.66
C GLY A 261 3.33 5.92 21.76
N ASP A 262 2.95 5.98 20.49
CA ASP A 262 3.62 6.83 19.51
C ASP A 262 2.62 7.31 18.45
N GLU A 263 3.07 8.25 17.62
CA GLU A 263 2.30 8.91 16.58
C GLU A 263 3.13 9.02 15.30
N VAL A 264 2.51 8.69 14.18
CA VAL A 264 3.04 8.93 12.84
C VAL A 264 2.09 9.81 12.04
N VAL A 265 2.65 10.64 11.17
CA VAL A 265 1.87 11.57 10.35
C VAL A 265 2.10 11.25 8.87
N ILE A 266 1.01 10.97 8.17
CA ILE A 266 0.97 10.93 6.71
C ILE A 266 0.63 12.34 6.25
N THR A 267 1.54 13.03 5.58
CA THR A 267 1.33 14.44 5.21
C THR A 267 0.66 14.60 3.87
N ASP A 268 0.78 13.61 2.98
CA ASP A 268 0.07 13.60 1.70
C ASP A 268 -0.03 12.17 1.13
N PHE A 269 -1.02 11.98 0.26
CA PHE A 269 -1.17 10.79 -0.57
C PHE A 269 -1.66 11.22 -1.95
N THR A 270 -1.03 10.70 -3.00
CA THR A 270 -1.48 10.93 -4.37
C THR A 270 -1.42 9.64 -5.15
N TRP A 271 -2.49 9.34 -5.88
CA TRP A 271 -2.48 8.38 -6.97
C TRP A 271 -2.67 9.12 -8.29
N LYS A 272 -1.83 8.78 -9.27
CA LYS A 272 -1.99 9.23 -10.65
C LYS A 272 -2.10 8.01 -11.55
N GLU A 273 -3.08 8.02 -12.43
CA GLU A 273 -3.19 7.02 -13.49
C GLU A 273 -1.88 6.94 -14.31
N PRO A 274 -1.55 5.76 -14.86
CA PRO A 274 -0.46 5.64 -15.84
C PRO A 274 -0.64 6.63 -16.98
N ASP A 275 0.46 6.96 -17.68
CA ASP A 275 0.32 7.71 -18.93
C ASP A 275 -0.59 6.88 -19.87
N TRP A 276 -1.57 7.50 -20.51
CA TRP A 276 -2.49 6.79 -21.42
C TRP A 276 -1.76 6.02 -22.52
N LYS A 277 -0.53 6.45 -22.87
CA LYS A 277 0.35 5.74 -23.79
C LYS A 277 0.86 4.40 -23.25
N ASP A 278 0.98 4.25 -21.93
CA ASP A 278 1.48 3.01 -21.30
C ASP A 278 0.59 1.81 -21.64
N LYS A 279 -0.72 2.04 -21.89
CA LYS A 279 -1.67 1.00 -22.35
C LYS A 279 -1.36 0.42 -23.74
N TRP A 280 -0.45 1.04 -24.48
CA TRP A 280 -0.21 0.76 -25.90
C TRP A 280 1.24 0.47 -26.22
N ILE A 281 2.15 1.16 -25.54
CA ILE A 281 3.59 1.10 -25.78
C ILE A 281 4.42 0.98 -24.50
N GLY A 282 3.75 0.86 -23.36
CA GLY A 282 4.37 0.69 -22.05
C GLY A 282 4.12 -0.70 -21.48
N PRO A 283 4.64 -0.98 -20.27
CA PRO A 283 4.50 -2.29 -19.64
C PRO A 283 3.04 -2.75 -19.46
N ASP A 284 2.07 -1.84 -19.49
CA ASP A 284 0.64 -2.12 -19.35
C ASP A 284 -0.04 -2.59 -20.65
N SER A 285 0.69 -2.66 -21.76
CA SER A 285 0.18 -3.05 -23.07
C SER A 285 0.30 -4.56 -23.34
N ASP A 286 -0.45 -5.09 -24.32
CA ASP A 286 -0.40 -6.51 -24.73
C ASP A 286 1.01 -6.98 -25.08
N GLY A 287 1.82 -6.11 -25.69
CA GLY A 287 3.22 -6.35 -26.07
C GLY A 287 4.25 -5.95 -25.01
N GLY A 288 3.81 -5.36 -23.90
CA GLY A 288 4.64 -4.83 -22.83
C GLY A 288 5.67 -3.82 -23.35
N THR A 289 6.96 -4.17 -23.28
CA THR A 289 8.04 -3.26 -23.75
C THR A 289 8.19 -3.20 -25.28
N SER A 290 7.37 -3.92 -26.03
CA SER A 290 7.37 -3.93 -27.50
C SER A 290 5.97 -3.64 -28.02
N VAL A 291 5.87 -3.00 -29.20
CA VAL A 291 4.58 -2.75 -29.84
C VAL A 291 4.28 -3.88 -30.81
N THR A 292 3.16 -4.55 -30.61
CA THR A 292 2.65 -5.59 -31.49
C THR A 292 1.98 -4.99 -32.73
N THR A 293 1.74 -5.83 -33.74
CA THR A 293 0.95 -5.41 -34.90
C THR A 293 -0.49 -5.06 -34.51
N THR A 294 -1.05 -5.74 -33.48
CA THR A 294 -2.40 -5.47 -32.98
C THR A 294 -2.47 -4.09 -32.33
N GLU A 295 -1.55 -3.76 -31.43
CA GLU A 295 -1.47 -2.46 -30.79
C GLU A 295 -1.25 -1.36 -31.83
N LEU A 296 -0.36 -1.55 -32.81
CA LEU A 296 -0.20 -0.56 -33.88
C LEU A 296 -1.49 -0.34 -34.67
N GLN A 297 -2.20 -1.42 -35.04
CA GLN A 297 -3.45 -1.32 -35.79
C GLN A 297 -4.52 -0.57 -35.01
N ASP A 298 -4.63 -0.87 -33.72
CA ASP A 298 -5.58 -0.20 -32.86
C ASP A 298 -5.21 1.31 -32.71
N THR A 299 -3.91 1.68 -32.76
CA THR A 299 -3.48 3.08 -32.53
C THR A 299 -3.89 3.89 -33.74
N ILE A 300 -3.65 3.31 -34.92
CA ILE A 300 -4.07 3.88 -36.20
C ILE A 300 -5.59 4.03 -36.21
N HIS A 301 -6.34 3.07 -35.68
CA HIS A 301 -7.80 3.16 -35.59
C HIS A 301 -8.25 4.34 -34.71
N HIS A 302 -7.70 4.46 -33.49
CA HIS A 302 -8.04 5.56 -32.58
C HIS A 302 -7.64 6.92 -33.15
N TRP A 303 -6.50 7.00 -33.83
CA TRP A 303 -6.04 8.22 -34.50
C TRP A 303 -6.93 8.63 -35.68
N LEU A 304 -7.32 7.67 -36.55
CA LEU A 304 -8.12 7.96 -37.74
C LEU A 304 -9.57 8.33 -37.43
N GLU A 305 -10.13 7.72 -36.39
CA GLU A 305 -11.55 7.89 -36.02
C GLU A 305 -11.75 8.96 -34.94
N ASP A 306 -10.70 9.70 -34.56
CA ASP A 306 -10.74 10.73 -33.52
C ASP A 306 -11.29 10.19 -32.18
N ILE A 307 -10.92 8.96 -31.82
CA ILE A 307 -11.36 8.30 -30.59
C ILE A 307 -10.33 8.58 -29.49
N SER A 308 -10.80 9.15 -28.37
CA SER A 308 -9.94 9.42 -27.22
C SER A 308 -9.64 8.17 -26.40
N ILE A 309 -8.42 8.07 -25.88
CA ILE A 309 -7.97 7.07 -24.90
C ILE A 309 -7.83 7.79 -23.56
N ASP A 310 -8.62 7.39 -22.55
CA ASP A 310 -8.67 8.05 -21.24
C ASP A 310 -8.84 9.59 -21.34
N GLY A 311 -9.65 10.04 -22.29
CA GLY A 311 -9.88 11.47 -22.55
C GLY A 311 -8.78 12.18 -23.35
N ASN A 312 -7.71 11.48 -23.74
CA ASN A 312 -6.61 12.01 -24.56
C ASN A 312 -6.79 11.64 -26.03
N MET A 313 -6.68 12.62 -26.92
CA MET A 313 -6.71 12.41 -28.36
C MET A 313 -5.32 12.04 -28.87
N VAL A 314 -5.23 10.96 -29.65
CA VAL A 314 -3.97 10.57 -30.30
C VAL A 314 -3.58 11.65 -31.31
N SER A 315 -2.41 12.26 -31.15
CA SER A 315 -1.89 13.21 -32.11
C SER A 315 -1.05 12.53 -33.20
N THR A 316 -0.74 13.26 -34.27
CA THR A 316 0.22 12.77 -35.28
C THR A 316 1.61 12.49 -34.68
N ALA A 317 2.03 13.25 -33.67
CA ALA A 317 3.31 13.03 -33.01
C ALA A 317 3.30 11.72 -32.19
N ASP A 318 2.20 11.45 -31.50
CA ASP A 318 2.02 10.20 -30.74
C ASP A 318 2.01 9.00 -31.70
N LEU A 319 1.30 9.09 -32.82
CA LEU A 319 1.30 8.02 -33.83
C LEU A 319 2.70 7.78 -34.41
N GLN A 320 3.48 8.83 -34.66
CA GLN A 320 4.85 8.72 -35.15
C GLN A 320 5.76 8.02 -34.14
N GLU A 321 5.61 8.34 -32.86
CA GLU A 321 6.33 7.68 -31.77
C GLU A 321 6.00 6.18 -31.73
N ILE A 322 4.72 5.82 -31.74
CA ILE A 322 4.27 4.43 -31.68
C ILE A 322 4.75 3.62 -32.89
N ILE A 323 4.65 4.18 -34.11
CA ILE A 323 5.19 3.56 -35.33
C ILE A 323 6.70 3.39 -35.22
N THR A 324 7.41 4.37 -34.66
CA THR A 324 8.86 4.28 -34.49
C THR A 324 9.22 3.12 -33.59
N ILE A 325 8.57 2.99 -32.43
CA ILE A 325 8.80 1.89 -31.48
C ILE A 325 8.48 0.54 -32.15
N TRP A 326 7.36 0.44 -32.86
CA TRP A 326 7.00 -0.77 -33.62
C TRP A 326 8.04 -1.16 -34.67
N LEU A 327 8.67 -0.19 -35.33
CA LEU A 327 9.70 -0.44 -36.35
C LEU A 327 11.07 -0.82 -35.75
N VAL A 328 11.37 -0.40 -34.52
CA VAL A 328 12.63 -0.72 -33.84
C VAL A 328 12.55 -1.94 -32.91
N GLY A 329 11.32 -2.41 -32.63
CA GLY A 329 11.01 -3.58 -31.80
C GLY A 329 11.41 -4.92 -32.41
#